data_AF-A0A7C3N5N9-F1
#
_entry.id   AF-A0A7C3N5N9-F1
#
_cell.length_a   1.000
_cell.length_b   1.000
_cell.length_c   1.000
_cell.angle_alpha   90.00
_cell.angle_beta   90.00
_cell.angle_gamma   90.00
#
_symmetry.space_group_name_H-M   'P 1'
#
loop_
_entity.id
_entity.type
_entity.pdbx_description
1 polymer ?
#
loop_
_entity_poly.entity_id
_entity_poly.type
_entity_poly.pdbx_seq_one_letter_code
_entity_poly.pdbx_strand_id
1 'polypeptide(L)'
;MARIWADVERNFRLLNELLGEIGMSIEQIMQGYPESDLYLRLLGLRGEWTEQDSRTLEERVKGTRHHRNHRDVRTYIGDLLLGWVVQDAVTILLRKAGYECYPAGADAARQLLTGHQVTEEPDLWLRTPTGEIWWLDVLTDYPMKGGALSYWLEKRRCDLRDNKFKRLMEKRQEEGAQVGLIGVSVGAKKYFGLALTNDLMEELENPPKRNRRIQRIKTHWPYGGKPAISLNLRLLGVQFYPFHEFPKGLPFATEQTKDKEG
;
A
#
# COMPACT_ATOMS: atom_id res chain seq x y z
N MET A 1 16.44 0.41 12.72
CA MET A 1 17.22 1.37 11.89
C MET A 1 16.25 2.06 10.93
N ALA A 2 16.35 3.38 10.79
CA ALA A 2 15.57 4.12 9.79
C ALA A 2 16.00 3.71 8.36
N ARG A 3 15.06 3.75 7.42
CA ARG A 3 15.38 3.66 5.98
C ARG A 3 16.27 4.83 5.58
N ILE A 4 17.23 4.56 4.70
CA ILE A 4 18.13 5.57 4.11
C ILE A 4 17.94 5.61 2.59
N TRP A 5 18.48 6.62 1.92
CA TRP A 5 18.34 6.79 0.48
C TRP A 5 18.80 5.55 -0.34
N ALA A 6 19.90 4.89 0.07
CA ALA A 6 20.35 3.66 -0.59
C ALA A 6 19.30 2.52 -0.54
N ASP A 7 18.42 2.50 0.46
CA ASP A 7 17.29 1.56 0.49
C ASP A 7 16.24 1.92 -0.58
N VAL A 8 16.00 3.22 -0.84
CA VAL A 8 15.10 3.70 -1.90
C VAL A 8 15.66 3.34 -3.27
N GLU A 9 16.95 3.56 -3.53
CA GLU A 9 17.60 3.22 -4.80
C GLU A 9 17.50 1.72 -5.11
N ARG A 10 17.72 0.87 -4.09
CA ARG A 10 17.50 -0.57 -4.23
C ARG A 10 16.05 -0.90 -4.56
N ASN A 11 15.12 -0.32 -3.80
CA ASN A 11 13.67 -0.57 -3.96
C ASN A 11 13.16 -0.11 -5.34
N PHE A 12 13.66 1.02 -5.84
CA PHE A 12 13.41 1.52 -7.18
C PHE A 12 13.78 0.49 -8.25
N ARG A 13 14.99 -0.08 -8.21
CA ARG A 13 15.43 -1.09 -9.19
C ARG A 13 14.53 -2.33 -9.18
N LEU A 14 14.25 -2.83 -7.98
CA LEU A 14 13.38 -3.99 -7.78
C LEU A 14 11.94 -3.74 -8.27
N LEU A 15 11.41 -2.54 -8.03
CA LEU A 15 10.09 -2.18 -8.52
C LEU A 15 10.07 -2.09 -10.05
N ASN A 16 11.12 -1.52 -10.67
CA ASN A 16 11.20 -1.47 -12.13
C ASN A 16 11.31 -2.87 -12.75
N GLU A 17 12.04 -3.81 -12.11
CA GLU A 17 12.08 -5.22 -12.51
C GLU A 17 10.70 -5.89 -12.41
N LEU A 18 9.94 -5.63 -11.34
CA LEU A 18 8.57 -6.13 -11.18
C LEU A 18 7.65 -5.60 -12.28
N LEU A 19 7.67 -4.29 -12.51
CA LEU A 19 6.84 -3.64 -13.52
C LEU A 19 7.19 -4.12 -14.95
N GLY A 20 8.47 -4.44 -15.18
CA GLY A 20 8.92 -5.03 -16.43
C GLY A 20 8.22 -6.35 -16.78
N GLU A 21 7.82 -7.17 -15.79
CA GLU A 21 7.09 -8.43 -16.03
C GLU A 21 5.69 -8.23 -16.62
N ILE A 22 5.13 -7.03 -16.46
CA ILE A 22 3.82 -6.65 -16.97
C ILE A 22 3.90 -5.57 -18.06
N GLY A 23 5.09 -5.35 -18.62
CA GLY A 23 5.33 -4.40 -19.70
C GLY A 23 5.16 -2.93 -19.30
N MET A 24 5.44 -2.59 -18.05
CA MET A 24 5.40 -1.22 -17.53
C MET A 24 6.79 -0.80 -17.01
N SER A 25 6.99 0.51 -16.84
CA SER A 25 8.14 1.05 -16.11
C SER A 25 7.72 2.17 -15.17
N ILE A 26 8.57 2.45 -14.19
CA ILE A 26 8.39 3.57 -13.26
C ILE A 26 8.28 4.89 -14.03
N GLU A 27 9.15 5.09 -15.02
CA GLU A 27 9.18 6.31 -15.82
C GLU A 27 7.86 6.52 -16.58
N GLN A 28 7.34 5.48 -17.25
CA GLN A 28 6.08 5.56 -18.00
C GLN A 28 4.90 5.95 -17.10
N ILE A 29 4.83 5.39 -15.88
CA ILE A 29 3.77 5.71 -14.92
C ILE A 29 3.90 7.16 -14.44
N MET A 30 5.11 7.56 -14.06
CA MET A 30 5.36 8.88 -13.48
C MET A 30 5.27 10.04 -14.48
N GLN A 31 5.39 9.78 -15.79
CA GLN A 31 5.21 10.81 -16.82
C GLN A 31 3.84 11.51 -16.72
N GLY A 32 2.81 10.84 -16.20
CA GLY A 32 1.49 11.42 -15.99
C GLY A 32 1.36 12.28 -14.72
N TYR A 33 2.40 12.38 -13.89
CA TYR A 33 2.33 13.11 -12.61
C TYR A 33 2.51 14.62 -12.83
N PRO A 34 1.88 15.47 -11.99
CA PRO A 34 1.89 16.92 -12.19
C PRO A 34 3.28 17.55 -12.08
N GLU A 35 4.17 16.99 -11.26
CA GLU A 35 5.58 17.42 -11.15
C GLU A 35 6.54 16.31 -11.59
N SER A 36 6.18 15.59 -12.67
CA SER A 36 6.93 14.42 -13.18
C SER A 36 8.43 14.68 -13.35
N ASP A 37 8.82 15.81 -13.91
CA ASP A 37 10.23 16.18 -14.08
C ASP A 37 11.02 16.26 -12.76
N LEU A 38 10.42 16.85 -11.72
CA LEU A 38 11.02 16.92 -10.38
C LEU A 38 11.14 15.53 -9.77
N TYR A 39 10.10 14.71 -9.90
CA TYR A 39 10.07 13.37 -9.32
C TYR A 39 11.01 12.40 -10.03
N LEU A 40 11.13 12.50 -11.37
CA LEU A 40 12.09 11.72 -12.15
C LEU A 40 13.53 12.15 -11.85
N ARG A 41 13.81 13.45 -11.66
CA ARG A 41 15.11 13.93 -11.15
C ARG A 41 15.43 13.35 -9.77
N LEU A 42 14.45 13.33 -8.86
CA LEU A 42 14.64 12.79 -7.51
C LEU A 42 15.12 11.34 -7.53
N LEU A 43 14.54 10.53 -8.42
CA LEU A 43 14.89 9.11 -8.61
C LEU A 43 16.13 8.90 -9.52
N GLY A 44 16.75 9.96 -10.03
CA GLY A 44 17.91 9.88 -10.91
C GLY A 44 17.61 9.34 -12.31
N LEU A 45 16.35 9.41 -12.74
CA LEU A 45 15.90 8.92 -14.04
C LEU A 45 16.04 9.96 -15.16
N ARG A 46 16.03 11.24 -14.82
CA ARG A 46 16.07 12.33 -15.80
C ARG A 46 16.76 13.53 -15.20
N GLY A 47 17.80 14.05 -15.86
CA GLY A 47 18.52 15.24 -15.40
C GLY A 47 19.25 15.06 -14.07
N GLU A 48 19.86 16.15 -13.60
CA GLU A 48 20.61 16.17 -12.34
C GLU A 48 19.78 16.76 -11.20
N TRP A 49 19.92 16.21 -10.00
CA TRP A 49 19.29 16.75 -8.80
C TRP A 49 20.00 18.03 -8.33
N THR A 50 19.26 19.12 -8.20
CA THR A 50 19.83 20.43 -7.84
C THR A 50 19.52 20.85 -6.40
N GLU A 51 20.21 21.88 -5.91
CA GLU A 51 19.89 22.51 -4.62
C GLU A 51 18.48 23.15 -4.65
N GLN A 52 18.08 23.72 -5.79
CA GLN A 52 16.74 24.29 -5.96
C GLN A 52 15.66 23.20 -5.85
N ASP A 53 15.88 22.03 -6.44
CA ASP A 53 14.94 20.89 -6.29
C ASP A 53 14.79 20.49 -4.81
N SER A 54 15.89 20.53 -4.05
CA SER A 54 15.89 20.24 -2.61
C SER A 54 15.03 21.24 -1.84
N ARG A 55 15.20 22.54 -2.10
CA ARG A 55 14.40 23.62 -1.47
C ARG A 55 12.93 23.51 -1.82
N THR A 56 12.60 23.32 -3.10
CA THR A 56 11.23 23.13 -3.56
C THR A 56 10.57 21.94 -2.87
N LEU A 57 11.27 20.82 -2.77
CA LEU A 57 10.74 19.61 -2.14
C LEU A 57 10.50 19.81 -0.64
N GLU A 58 11.40 20.49 0.09
CA GLU A 58 11.20 20.83 1.50
C GLU A 58 9.97 21.72 1.74
N GLU A 59 9.76 22.72 0.89
CA GLU A 59 8.58 23.59 0.94
C GLU A 59 7.28 22.82 0.71
N ARG A 60 7.25 21.97 -0.32
CA ARG A 60 6.09 21.14 -0.69
C ARG A 60 5.62 20.22 0.43
N VAL A 61 6.54 19.76 1.28
CA VAL A 61 6.23 18.81 2.36
C VAL A 61 6.44 19.40 3.75
N LYS A 62 6.30 20.73 3.86
CA LYS A 62 6.35 21.43 5.15
C LYS A 62 5.35 20.82 6.14
N GLY A 63 5.79 20.68 7.39
CA GLY A 63 4.96 20.12 8.47
C GLY A 63 4.81 18.59 8.47
N THR A 64 5.41 17.86 7.53
CA THR A 64 5.28 16.38 7.45
C THR A 64 6.16 15.62 8.45
N ARG A 65 6.89 16.27 9.37
CA ARG A 65 7.84 15.61 10.29
C ARG A 65 7.20 14.43 11.03
N HIS A 66 5.96 14.59 11.50
CA HIS A 66 5.22 13.51 12.16
C HIS A 66 4.91 12.33 11.22
N HIS A 67 4.72 12.56 9.92
CA HIS A 67 4.43 11.53 8.91
C HIS A 67 5.68 10.80 8.41
N ARG A 68 6.83 11.50 8.41
CA ARG A 68 8.14 10.97 8.00
C ARG A 68 8.69 9.92 8.96
N ASN A 69 8.23 9.92 10.21
CA ASN A 69 8.77 9.14 11.30
C ASN A 69 10.27 9.46 11.47
N HIS A 70 11.17 8.49 11.20
CA HIS A 70 12.62 8.66 11.33
C HIS A 70 13.34 8.98 10.02
N ARG A 71 12.63 9.16 8.91
CA ARG A 71 13.22 9.41 7.58
C ARG A 71 13.53 10.89 7.37
N ASP A 72 14.63 11.16 6.65
CA ASP A 72 14.85 12.49 6.07
C ASP A 72 13.81 12.79 4.97
N VAL A 73 13.79 14.03 4.49
CA VAL A 73 12.78 14.48 3.52
C VAL A 73 12.92 13.69 2.21
N ARG A 74 14.14 13.60 1.67
CA ARG A 74 14.42 12.94 0.38
C ARG A 74 13.97 11.48 0.38
N THR A 75 14.35 10.73 1.42
CA THR A 75 14.01 9.31 1.61
C THR A 75 12.50 9.13 1.79
N TYR A 76 11.85 10.03 2.53
CA TYR A 76 10.40 9.98 2.68
C TYR A 76 9.66 10.14 1.35
N ILE A 77 10.08 11.12 0.53
CA ILE A 77 9.45 11.33 -0.78
C ILE A 77 9.78 10.19 -1.74
N GLY A 78 11.01 9.68 -1.74
CA GLY A 78 11.35 8.48 -2.51
C GLY A 78 10.45 7.30 -2.17
N ASP A 79 10.26 6.99 -0.89
CA ASP A 79 9.32 5.95 -0.45
C ASP A 79 7.86 6.23 -0.90
N LEU A 80 7.42 7.49 -0.82
CA LEU A 80 6.07 7.91 -1.21
C LEU A 80 5.84 7.69 -2.72
N LEU A 81 6.76 8.16 -3.56
CA LEU A 81 6.68 8.00 -5.01
C LEU A 81 6.65 6.53 -5.41
N LEU A 82 7.47 5.69 -4.78
CA LEU A 82 7.45 4.25 -5.04
C LEU A 82 6.10 3.62 -4.65
N GLY A 83 5.45 4.10 -3.57
CA GLY A 83 4.10 3.69 -3.21
C GLY A 83 3.05 4.12 -4.24
N TRP A 84 3.10 5.37 -4.71
CA TRP A 84 2.22 5.90 -5.75
C TRP A 84 2.34 5.12 -7.06
N VAL A 85 3.55 4.79 -7.47
CA VAL A 85 3.78 4.01 -8.69
C VAL A 85 3.14 2.62 -8.59
N VAL A 86 3.23 1.96 -7.43
CA VAL A 86 2.55 0.68 -7.20
C VAL A 86 1.02 0.86 -7.24
N GLN A 87 0.49 1.90 -6.59
CA GLN A 87 -0.95 2.21 -6.62
C GLN A 87 -1.46 2.43 -8.06
N ASP A 88 -0.71 3.16 -8.88
CA ASP A 88 -1.11 3.45 -10.25
C ASP A 88 -0.96 2.23 -11.17
N ALA A 89 0.08 1.41 -10.98
CA ALA A 89 0.20 0.13 -11.66
C ALA A 89 -0.99 -0.78 -11.35
N VAL A 90 -1.37 -0.92 -10.07
CA VAL A 90 -2.55 -1.68 -9.63
C VAL A 90 -3.82 -1.11 -10.26
N THR A 91 -4.00 0.21 -10.27
CA THR A 91 -5.16 0.88 -10.87
C THR A 91 -5.28 0.59 -12.36
N ILE A 92 -4.16 0.67 -13.10
CA ILE A 92 -4.12 0.37 -14.54
C ILE A 92 -4.51 -1.09 -14.79
N LEU A 93 -3.97 -2.03 -14.00
CA LEU A 93 -4.26 -3.45 -14.16
C LEU A 93 -5.73 -3.79 -13.83
N LEU A 94 -6.28 -3.20 -12.77
CA LEU A 94 -7.71 -3.34 -12.43
C LEU A 94 -8.61 -2.83 -13.56
N ARG A 95 -8.30 -1.65 -14.11
CA ARG A 95 -9.04 -1.09 -15.26
C ARG A 95 -8.95 -1.98 -16.49
N LYS A 96 -7.75 -2.50 -16.82
CA LYS A 96 -7.55 -3.45 -17.93
C LYS A 96 -8.36 -4.72 -17.76
N ALA A 97 -8.60 -5.15 -16.52
CA ALA A 97 -9.41 -6.32 -16.20
C ALA A 97 -10.93 -6.03 -16.14
N GLY A 98 -11.37 -4.81 -16.49
CA GLY A 98 -12.78 -4.46 -16.60
C GLY A 98 -13.41 -3.90 -15.33
N TYR A 99 -12.63 -3.64 -14.27
CA TYR A 99 -13.13 -2.94 -13.10
C TYR A 99 -13.14 -1.43 -13.36
N GLU A 100 -14.13 -0.75 -12.80
CA GLU A 100 -14.08 0.70 -12.69
C GLU A 100 -13.31 1.06 -11.43
N CYS A 101 -12.13 1.66 -11.60
CA CYS A 101 -11.24 1.96 -10.49
C CYS A 101 -10.79 3.41 -10.56
N TYR A 102 -10.80 4.13 -9.43
CA TYR A 102 -10.30 5.51 -9.33
C TYR A 102 -9.38 5.65 -8.12
N PRO A 103 -8.25 6.36 -8.26
CA PRO A 103 -7.50 6.84 -7.12
C PRO A 103 -8.39 7.70 -6.20
N ALA A 104 -8.20 7.55 -4.91
CA ALA A 104 -8.94 8.27 -3.87
C ALA A 104 -7.97 8.89 -2.85
N GLY A 105 -8.54 9.68 -1.94
CA GLY A 105 -7.77 10.40 -0.92
C GLY A 105 -7.08 11.67 -1.42
N ALA A 106 -6.40 12.35 -0.50
CA ALA A 106 -5.83 13.67 -0.75
C ALA A 106 -4.67 13.67 -1.77
N ASP A 107 -4.00 12.54 -1.97
CA ASP A 107 -2.89 12.37 -2.90
C ASP A 107 -3.28 11.62 -4.20
N ALA A 108 -4.58 11.50 -4.48
CA ALA A 108 -5.10 10.95 -5.74
C ALA A 108 -4.55 11.67 -6.98
N ALA A 109 -4.26 12.97 -6.85
CA ALA A 109 -3.69 13.79 -7.91
C ALA A 109 -2.15 13.70 -8.00
N ARG A 110 -1.51 12.85 -7.17
CA ARG A 110 -0.05 12.67 -7.12
C ARG A 110 0.71 13.97 -6.89
N GLN A 111 0.13 14.84 -6.07
CA GLN A 111 0.74 16.09 -5.60
C GLN A 111 1.32 15.88 -4.21
N LEU A 112 2.52 16.42 -3.98
CA LEU A 112 3.11 16.43 -2.65
C LEU A 112 2.26 17.28 -1.70
N LEU A 113 1.98 16.71 -0.52
CA LEU A 113 1.12 17.31 0.49
C LEU A 113 1.92 17.83 1.67
N THR A 114 1.48 18.98 2.20
CA THR A 114 1.92 19.45 3.50
C THR A 114 1.27 18.63 4.62
N GLY A 115 1.83 18.69 5.84
CA GLY A 115 1.44 17.79 6.92
C GLY A 115 -0.05 17.81 7.31
N HIS A 116 -0.73 18.94 7.13
CA HIS A 116 -2.17 19.11 7.46
C HIS A 116 -3.11 18.61 6.35
N GLN A 117 -2.60 18.41 5.14
CA GLN A 117 -3.37 17.92 3.99
C GLN A 117 -3.37 16.39 3.91
N VAL A 118 -2.46 15.72 4.63
CA VAL A 118 -2.39 14.26 4.65
C VAL A 118 -3.59 13.69 5.40
N THR A 119 -4.42 12.94 4.68
CA THR A 119 -5.60 12.24 5.20
C THR A 119 -5.36 10.74 5.33
N GLU A 120 -6.24 10.04 6.03
CA GLU A 120 -6.22 8.58 6.16
C GLU A 120 -7.22 7.90 5.19
N GLU A 121 -7.74 8.64 4.21
CA GLU A 121 -8.62 8.08 3.17
C GLU A 121 -7.99 6.86 2.46
N PRO A 122 -8.80 5.88 2.05
CA PRO A 122 -8.32 4.75 1.27
C PRO A 122 -7.71 5.20 -0.06
N ASP A 123 -6.74 4.42 -0.55
CA ASP A 123 -6.03 4.74 -1.77
C ASP A 123 -6.90 4.63 -3.03
N LEU A 124 -7.86 3.70 -3.06
CA LEU A 124 -8.68 3.40 -4.25
C LEU A 124 -10.17 3.26 -3.92
N TRP A 125 -11.00 3.76 -4.83
CA TRP A 125 -12.40 3.34 -4.98
C TRP A 125 -12.50 2.40 -6.18
N LEU A 126 -13.25 1.32 -6.04
CA LEU A 126 -13.40 0.28 -7.05
C LEU A 126 -14.87 -0.14 -7.15
N ARG A 127 -15.40 -0.27 -8.36
CA ARG A 127 -16.65 -0.96 -8.66
C ARG A 127 -16.38 -2.18 -9.53
N THR A 128 -16.86 -3.33 -9.06
CA THR A 128 -16.73 -4.61 -9.75
C THR A 128 -17.64 -4.66 -10.99
N PRO A 129 -17.38 -5.57 -11.93
CA PRO A 129 -18.31 -5.82 -13.04
C PRO A 129 -19.72 -6.24 -12.58
N THR A 130 -19.86 -6.80 -11.37
CA THR A 130 -21.14 -7.16 -10.76
C THR A 130 -21.82 -6.00 -10.03
N GLY A 131 -21.19 -4.82 -9.98
CA GLY A 131 -21.72 -3.60 -9.36
C GLY A 131 -21.38 -3.41 -7.88
N GLU A 132 -20.61 -4.31 -7.27
CA GLU A 132 -20.18 -4.21 -5.88
C GLU A 132 -19.13 -3.10 -5.72
N ILE A 133 -19.25 -2.29 -4.67
CA ILE A 133 -18.37 -1.16 -4.39
C ILE A 133 -17.36 -1.55 -3.31
N TRP A 134 -16.09 -1.21 -3.54
CA TRP A 134 -14.96 -1.48 -2.68
C TRP A 134 -14.13 -0.21 -2.42
N TRP A 135 -13.76 0.00 -1.17
CA TRP A 135 -12.68 0.92 -0.78
C TRP A 135 -11.43 0.13 -0.39
N LEU A 136 -10.30 0.44 -1.02
CA LEU A 136 -9.09 -0.37 -0.91
C LEU A 136 -7.88 0.48 -0.54
N ASP A 137 -7.03 -0.02 0.36
CA ASP A 137 -5.65 0.46 0.51
C ASP A 137 -4.70 -0.48 -0.26
N VAL A 138 -3.71 0.11 -0.93
CA VAL A 138 -2.65 -0.62 -1.62
C VAL A 138 -1.38 -0.54 -0.78
N LEU A 139 -0.92 -1.70 -0.31
CA LEU A 139 0.27 -1.82 0.52
C LEU A 139 1.43 -2.34 -0.32
N THR A 140 2.65 -1.90 0.00
CA THR A 140 3.86 -2.37 -0.68
C THR A 140 4.88 -2.91 0.33
N ASP A 141 5.42 -4.10 0.03
CA ASP A 141 6.47 -4.75 0.79
C ASP A 141 7.74 -4.91 -0.06
N TYR A 142 8.89 -4.60 0.53
CA TYR A 142 10.20 -4.65 -0.10
C TYR A 142 11.12 -5.60 0.68
N PRO A 143 12.14 -6.19 0.04
CA PRO A 143 13.10 -7.06 0.72
C PRO A 143 13.69 -6.46 1.99
N MET A 144 13.81 -7.31 3.01
CA MET A 144 14.42 -6.95 4.28
C MET A 144 15.95 -7.05 4.20
N LYS A 145 16.67 -6.27 5.01
CA LYS A 145 18.15 -6.31 5.09
C LYS A 145 18.71 -7.70 5.46
N GLY A 146 17.90 -8.58 6.05
CA GLY A 146 18.27 -9.97 6.35
C GLY A 146 18.13 -10.96 5.18
N GLY A 147 17.86 -10.49 3.96
CA GLY A 147 17.77 -11.33 2.76
C GLY A 147 16.37 -11.88 2.46
N ALA A 148 15.40 -11.71 3.37
CA ALA A 148 14.02 -12.10 3.10
C ALA A 148 13.44 -11.23 1.97
N LEU A 149 12.92 -11.88 0.92
CA LEU A 149 12.31 -11.21 -0.23
C LEU A 149 10.98 -10.52 0.12
N SER A 150 10.34 -10.93 1.21
CA SER A 150 9.08 -10.37 1.70
C SER A 150 8.87 -10.64 3.19
N TYR A 151 8.58 -9.59 3.96
CA TYR A 151 8.13 -9.72 5.35
C TYR A 151 6.82 -10.49 5.45
N TRP A 152 5.89 -10.25 4.52
CA TRP A 152 4.57 -10.89 4.53
C TRP A 152 4.63 -12.39 4.28
N LEU A 153 5.45 -12.85 3.34
CA LEU A 153 5.60 -14.28 3.08
C LEU A 153 6.36 -14.99 4.20
N GLU A 154 7.41 -14.35 4.74
CA GLU A 154 8.25 -14.93 5.78
C GLU A 154 7.51 -15.00 7.13
N LYS A 155 6.90 -13.89 7.56
CA LYS A 155 6.26 -13.79 8.88
C LYS A 155 4.77 -14.09 8.86
N ARG A 156 4.16 -14.19 7.68
CA ARG A 156 2.70 -14.37 7.50
C ARG A 156 1.90 -13.31 8.26
N ARG A 157 2.39 -12.08 8.24
CA ARG A 157 1.79 -10.91 8.89
C ARG A 157 1.77 -9.72 7.97
N CYS A 158 0.69 -8.97 8.00
CA CYS A 158 0.60 -7.64 7.40
C CYS A 158 0.22 -6.65 8.50
N ASP A 159 1.02 -5.61 8.67
CA ASP A 159 0.75 -4.58 9.66
C ASP A 159 0.23 -3.34 8.91
N LEU A 160 -0.88 -2.78 9.38
CA LEU A 160 -1.55 -1.59 8.85
C LEU A 160 -1.61 -0.52 9.94
N ARG A 161 -1.55 0.78 9.59
CA ARG A 161 -1.74 1.83 10.60
C ARG A 161 -3.15 1.74 11.19
N ASP A 162 -3.26 1.96 12.51
CA ASP A 162 -4.55 1.85 13.21
C ASP A 162 -5.62 2.80 12.63
N ASN A 163 -5.23 4.03 12.25
CA ASN A 163 -6.15 4.98 11.64
C ASN A 163 -6.57 4.58 10.21
N LYS A 164 -5.69 3.96 9.42
CA LYS A 164 -6.05 3.43 8.09
C LYS A 164 -7.09 2.31 8.21
N PHE A 165 -6.87 1.37 9.15
CA PHE A 165 -7.85 0.32 9.43
C PHE A 165 -9.20 0.89 9.85
N LYS A 166 -9.21 1.86 10.79
CA LYS A 166 -10.42 2.54 11.23
C LYS A 166 -11.14 3.21 10.05
N ARG A 167 -10.42 3.98 9.23
CA ARG A 167 -11.03 4.70 8.12
C ARG A 167 -11.63 3.77 7.06
N LEU A 168 -10.96 2.66 6.75
CA LEU A 168 -11.54 1.61 5.90
C LEU A 168 -12.85 1.11 6.52
N MET A 169 -12.85 0.71 7.79
CA MET A 169 -14.07 0.18 8.41
C MET A 169 -15.19 1.22 8.55
N GLU A 170 -14.88 2.51 8.71
CA GLU A 170 -15.85 3.60 8.63
C GLU A 170 -16.53 3.65 7.26
N LYS A 171 -15.78 3.52 6.15
CA LYS A 171 -16.37 3.45 4.80
C LYS A 171 -17.39 2.33 4.67
N ARG A 172 -17.12 1.17 5.28
CA ARG A 172 -18.06 0.05 5.32
C ARG A 172 -19.34 0.39 6.07
N GLN A 173 -19.23 1.08 7.20
CA GLN A 173 -20.37 1.44 8.06
C GLN A 173 -21.20 2.60 7.49
N GLU A 174 -20.54 3.64 6.98
CA GLU A 174 -21.16 4.87 6.48
C GLU A 174 -21.79 4.69 5.09
N GLU A 175 -21.13 3.94 4.20
CA GLU A 175 -21.52 3.85 2.79
C GLU A 175 -22.06 2.45 2.40
N GLY A 176 -22.00 1.46 3.31
CA GLY A 176 -22.38 0.08 3.02
C GLY A 176 -21.46 -0.63 2.02
N ALA A 177 -20.29 -0.05 1.72
CA ALA A 177 -19.31 -0.58 0.78
C ALA A 177 -18.51 -1.74 1.38
N GLN A 178 -17.95 -2.60 0.52
CA GLN A 178 -16.90 -3.52 0.96
C GLN A 178 -15.57 -2.80 1.09
N VAL A 179 -14.66 -3.40 1.86
CA VAL A 179 -13.37 -2.78 2.18
C VAL A 179 -12.28 -3.83 2.23
N GLY A 180 -11.06 -3.47 1.83
CA GLY A 180 -9.98 -4.45 1.75
C GLY A 180 -8.60 -3.87 1.48
N LEU A 181 -7.65 -4.79 1.33
CA LEU A 181 -6.24 -4.49 1.09
C LEU A 181 -5.77 -5.22 -0.17
N ILE A 182 -4.96 -4.54 -0.98
CA ILE A 182 -4.14 -5.16 -2.01
C ILE A 182 -2.69 -5.03 -1.56
N GLY A 183 -2.04 -6.14 -1.24
CA GLY A 183 -0.63 -6.15 -0.88
C GLY A 183 0.24 -6.56 -2.06
N VAL A 184 1.18 -5.71 -2.48
CA VAL A 184 2.20 -6.03 -3.49
C VAL A 184 3.57 -6.25 -2.84
N SER A 185 4.07 -7.48 -2.94
CA SER A 185 5.43 -7.83 -2.51
C SER A 185 6.38 -7.75 -3.69
N VAL A 186 7.18 -6.69 -3.71
CA VAL A 186 8.04 -6.35 -4.85
C VAL A 186 9.16 -7.38 -5.01
N GLY A 187 9.87 -7.68 -3.92
CA GLY A 187 10.99 -8.61 -3.95
C GLY A 187 10.61 -10.05 -4.27
N ALA A 188 9.43 -10.48 -3.82
CA ALA A 188 8.91 -11.82 -4.11
C ALA A 188 8.11 -11.90 -5.40
N LYS A 189 7.87 -10.75 -6.06
CA LYS A 189 7.05 -10.61 -7.28
C LYS A 189 5.67 -11.25 -7.17
N LYS A 190 5.05 -11.04 -6.01
CA LYS A 190 3.74 -11.60 -5.68
C LYS A 190 2.82 -10.51 -5.16
N TYR A 191 1.52 -10.76 -5.24
CA TYR A 191 0.52 -9.95 -4.57
C TYR A 191 -0.47 -10.83 -3.83
N PHE A 192 -1.25 -10.20 -2.96
CA PHE A 192 -2.42 -10.80 -2.36
C PHE A 192 -3.55 -9.78 -2.30
N GLY A 193 -4.76 -10.30 -2.14
CA GLY A 193 -5.92 -9.54 -1.76
C GLY A 193 -6.48 -10.00 -0.41
N LEU A 194 -7.02 -9.08 0.38
CA LEU A 194 -7.64 -9.39 1.67
C LEU A 194 -8.85 -8.49 1.93
N ALA A 195 -10.03 -9.09 2.08
CA ALA A 195 -11.22 -8.39 2.56
C ALA A 195 -11.11 -8.11 4.07
N LEU A 196 -11.57 -6.93 4.51
CA LEU A 196 -11.72 -6.60 5.93
C LEU A 196 -13.21 -6.66 6.31
N THR A 197 -13.57 -7.63 7.14
CA THR A 197 -14.97 -7.95 7.49
C THR A 197 -15.33 -7.44 8.88
N ASN A 198 -16.65 -7.41 9.18
CA ASN A 198 -17.14 -7.06 10.51
C ASN A 198 -16.62 -8.03 11.58
N ASP A 199 -16.54 -9.33 11.27
CA ASP A 199 -15.95 -10.34 12.18
C ASP A 199 -14.52 -9.99 12.61
N LEU A 200 -13.72 -9.35 11.76
CA LEU A 200 -12.38 -8.91 12.14
C LEU A 200 -12.41 -7.71 13.09
N MET A 201 -13.39 -6.82 12.94
CA MET A 201 -13.60 -5.73 13.91
C MET A 201 -14.05 -6.30 15.26
N GLU A 202 -14.99 -7.24 15.26
CA GLU A 202 -15.45 -7.91 16.48
C GLU A 202 -14.32 -8.69 17.17
N GLU A 203 -13.49 -9.41 16.42
CA GLU A 203 -12.29 -10.08 16.98
C GLU A 203 -11.25 -9.09 17.49
N LEU A 204 -11.13 -7.90 16.91
CA LEU A 204 -10.20 -6.89 17.39
C LEU A 204 -10.64 -6.34 18.76
N GLU A 205 -11.94 -6.18 18.97
CA GLU A 205 -12.55 -5.71 20.22
C GLU A 205 -12.62 -6.82 21.28
N ASN A 206 -12.94 -8.04 20.86
CA ASN A 206 -13.11 -9.22 21.69
C ASN A 206 -12.15 -10.33 21.26
N PRO A 207 -10.83 -10.18 21.48
CA PRO A 207 -9.84 -11.07 20.91
C PRO A 207 -9.90 -12.48 21.50
N PRO A 208 -9.91 -13.53 20.65
CA PRO A 208 -9.93 -14.90 21.14
C PRO A 208 -8.65 -15.22 21.93
N LYS A 209 -8.75 -16.19 22.84
CA LYS A 209 -7.61 -16.65 23.67
C LYS A 209 -6.48 -17.27 22.83
N ARG A 210 -6.82 -17.86 21.68
CA ARG A 210 -5.90 -18.52 20.74
C ARG A 210 -6.29 -18.13 19.30
N ASN A 211 -5.39 -18.37 18.35
CA ASN A 211 -5.64 -18.19 16.92
C ASN A 211 -6.15 -16.78 16.54
N ARG A 212 -5.53 -15.74 17.10
CA ARG A 212 -5.88 -14.35 16.79
C ARG A 212 -5.56 -14.03 15.32
N ARG A 213 -6.60 -13.78 14.52
CA ARG A 213 -6.47 -13.36 13.12
C ARG A 213 -6.04 -11.90 13.01
N ILE A 214 -6.37 -11.11 14.01
CA ILE A 214 -6.12 -9.66 14.07
C ILE A 214 -5.71 -9.26 15.50
N GLN A 215 -4.86 -8.25 15.63
CA GLN A 215 -4.47 -7.70 16.94
C GLN A 215 -4.04 -6.23 16.84
N ARG A 216 -4.33 -5.43 17.88
CA ARG A 216 -3.81 -4.07 18.01
C ARG A 216 -2.41 -4.09 18.61
N ILE A 217 -1.47 -3.41 17.97
CA ILE A 217 -0.14 -3.10 18.48
C ILE A 217 -0.16 -1.64 18.93
N LYS A 218 0.02 -1.38 20.23
CA LYS A 218 -0.02 -0.01 20.79
C LYS A 218 1.15 0.85 20.32
N THR A 219 2.33 0.27 20.21
CA THR A 219 3.56 0.98 19.83
C THR A 219 4.28 0.19 18.73
N HIS A 220 4.12 0.63 17.49
CA HIS A 220 4.74 -0.02 16.33
C HIS A 220 5.96 0.77 15.86
N TRP A 221 7.17 0.26 16.16
CA TRP A 221 8.43 0.93 15.82
C TRP A 221 8.61 1.29 14.34
N PRO A 222 8.26 0.41 13.38
CA PRO A 222 8.31 0.78 11.96
C PRO A 222 7.46 1.99 11.59
N TYR A 223 6.43 2.31 12.40
CA TYR A 223 5.58 3.49 12.25
C TYR A 223 5.94 4.62 13.21
N GLY A 224 7.18 4.66 13.70
CA GLY A 224 7.65 5.71 14.61
C GLY A 224 6.99 5.65 15.99
N GLY A 225 6.61 4.46 16.43
CA GLY A 225 5.94 4.24 17.72
C GLY A 225 4.43 4.43 17.69
N LYS A 226 3.83 4.72 16.54
CA LYS A 226 2.38 4.86 16.38
C LYS A 226 1.67 3.49 16.47
N PRO A 227 0.36 3.47 16.80
CA PRO A 227 -0.41 2.23 16.81
C PRO A 227 -0.57 1.60 15.42
N ALA A 228 -0.69 0.29 15.39
CA ALA A 228 -0.92 -0.52 14.20
C ALA A 228 -1.92 -1.65 14.47
N ILE A 229 -2.52 -2.16 13.41
CA ILE A 229 -3.28 -3.40 13.38
C ILE A 229 -2.43 -4.44 12.67
N SER A 230 -2.19 -5.57 13.32
CA SER A 230 -1.46 -6.71 12.75
C SER A 230 -2.44 -7.78 12.32
N LEU A 231 -2.42 -8.14 11.05
CA LEU A 231 -3.26 -9.14 10.41
C LEU A 231 -2.43 -10.41 10.20
N ASN A 232 -2.93 -11.54 10.68
CA ASN A 232 -2.30 -12.85 10.53
C ASN A 232 -2.74 -13.49 9.21
N LEU A 233 -1.93 -13.30 8.18
CA LEU A 233 -2.21 -13.74 6.81
C LEU A 233 -2.41 -15.25 6.70
N ARG A 234 -1.77 -16.04 7.57
CA ARG A 234 -1.94 -17.50 7.59
C ARG A 234 -3.33 -17.89 8.10
N LEU A 235 -3.77 -17.32 9.23
CA LEU A 235 -5.07 -17.64 9.81
C LEU A 235 -6.23 -17.02 9.01
N LEU A 236 -5.95 -15.96 8.26
CA LEU A 236 -6.88 -15.33 7.32
C LEU A 236 -6.95 -16.07 5.97
N GLY A 237 -6.20 -17.17 5.78
CA GLY A 237 -6.25 -17.95 4.54
C GLY A 237 -5.71 -17.20 3.31
N VAL A 238 -4.88 -16.17 3.50
CA VAL A 238 -4.45 -15.30 2.41
C VAL A 238 -3.56 -16.07 1.43
N GLN A 239 -4.02 -16.11 0.18
CA GLN A 239 -3.28 -16.69 -0.94
C GLN A 239 -2.45 -15.60 -1.63
N PHE A 240 -1.24 -15.97 -2.04
CA PHE A 240 -0.32 -15.09 -2.76
C PHE A 240 -0.20 -15.58 -4.20
N TYR A 241 -0.43 -14.68 -5.15
CA TYR A 241 -0.38 -14.94 -6.59
C TYR A 241 0.84 -14.26 -7.20
N PRO A 242 1.45 -14.81 -8.26
CA PRO A 242 2.46 -14.10 -9.06
C PRO A 242 1.90 -12.79 -9.59
N PHE A 243 2.68 -11.71 -9.58
CA PHE A 243 2.18 -10.39 -9.97
C PHE A 243 1.75 -10.29 -11.43
N HIS A 244 2.37 -11.04 -12.33
CA HIS A 244 1.94 -11.11 -13.73
C HIS A 244 0.57 -11.78 -13.94
N GLU A 245 0.02 -12.47 -12.92
CA GLU A 245 -1.34 -13.04 -12.96
C GLU A 245 -2.42 -12.08 -12.43
N PHE A 246 -2.07 -10.84 -12.08
CA PHE A 246 -3.02 -9.86 -11.57
C PHE A 246 -4.17 -9.59 -12.58
N PRO A 247 -5.45 -9.53 -12.16
CA PRO A 247 -5.97 -9.45 -10.79
C PRO A 247 -6.57 -10.76 -10.24
N LYS A 248 -6.05 -11.94 -10.60
CA LYS A 248 -6.56 -13.23 -10.08
C LYS A 248 -6.83 -13.21 -8.56
N GLY A 249 -8.01 -13.69 -8.17
CA GLY A 249 -8.44 -13.70 -6.76
C GLY A 249 -9.01 -12.38 -6.24
N LEU A 250 -9.09 -11.31 -7.04
CA LEU A 250 -9.79 -10.07 -6.72
C LEU A 250 -11.26 -10.10 -7.19
N PRO A 251 -12.20 -9.39 -6.52
CA PRO A 251 -12.02 -8.48 -5.38
C PRO A 251 -12.08 -9.23 -4.03
N PHE A 252 -11.35 -10.34 -3.90
CA PHE A 252 -11.29 -11.28 -2.79
C PHE A 252 -12.39 -12.33 -2.95
N ALA A 253 -12.01 -13.48 -3.52
CA ALA A 253 -12.87 -14.65 -3.50
C ALA A 253 -13.23 -14.94 -2.04
N THR A 254 -14.52 -14.83 -1.69
CA THR A 254 -15.05 -15.41 -0.47
C THR A 254 -14.82 -16.91 -0.59
N GLU A 255 -13.79 -17.43 0.08
CA GLU A 255 -13.79 -18.87 0.34
C GLU A 255 -15.10 -19.15 1.08
N GLN A 256 -15.94 -19.92 0.38
CA GLN A 256 -17.25 -20.36 0.82
C GLN A 256 -17.18 -20.78 2.29
N THR A 257 -18.20 -20.38 3.04
CA THR A 257 -18.60 -21.07 4.26
C THR A 257 -18.34 -22.55 4.08
N LYS A 258 -17.38 -23.09 4.84
CA LYS A 258 -17.38 -24.52 5.12
C LYS A 258 -18.57 -24.78 6.00
N ASP A 259 -19.74 -24.84 5.38
CA ASP A 259 -20.82 -25.69 5.84
C ASP A 259 -20.24 -27.11 5.81
N LYS A 260 -19.68 -27.50 6.96
CA LYS A 260 -19.64 -28.90 7.34
C LYS A 260 -21.00 -29.22 7.92
N GLU A 261 -21.98 -29.37 7.04
CA GLU A 261 -23.08 -30.30 7.27
C GLU A 261 -22.62 -31.66 6.74
N GLY A 262 -22.65 -32.67 7.60
CA GLY A 262 -22.19 -34.04 7.34
C GLY A 262 -21.45 -34.63 8.53
#